data_AF-A0A0M4G5Y6-F1
#
_entry.id   AF-A0A0M4G5Y6-F1
#
_cell.length_a   1.000
_cell.length_b   1.000
_cell.length_c   1.000
_cell.angle_alpha   90.00
_cell.angle_beta   90.00
_cell.angle_gamma   90.00
#
_symmetry.space_group_name_H-M   'P 1'
#
loop_
_entity.id
_entity.type
_entity.pdbx_description
1 polymer ?
#
loop_
_entity_poly.entity_id
_entity_poly.type
_entity_poly.pdbx_seq_one_letter_code
_entity_poly.pdbx_strand_id
1 'polypeptide(L)'
;MGIEAFVTVFLDFIMLWWAFHWGISLTVLVLGSVMVDYYDWGTWEHPQNVLQKIINFLMAFIWGAGPYFYKLFRFKKKYNRFTWRLAFLGVLIGGGIAAMLVFQLIKEVLNLLL
;
A
#
# COMPACT_ATOMS: atom_id res chain seq x y z
N MET A 1 -8.14 -12.90 -26.51
CA MET A 1 -7.76 -11.55 -26.04
C MET A 1 -6.40 -11.25 -26.65
N GLY A 2 -6.23 -10.11 -27.34
CA GLY A 2 -4.91 -9.72 -27.85
C GLY A 2 -3.97 -9.37 -26.69
N ILE A 3 -2.66 -9.43 -26.94
CA ILE A 3 -1.63 -9.11 -25.93
C ILE A 3 -1.85 -7.69 -25.39
N GLU A 4 -2.18 -6.73 -26.25
CA GLU A 4 -2.47 -5.33 -25.89
C GLU A 4 -3.62 -5.20 -24.89
N ALA A 5 -4.72 -5.90 -25.16
CA ALA A 5 -5.90 -5.90 -24.30
C ALA A 5 -5.60 -6.54 -22.94
N PHE A 6 -4.82 -7.62 -22.92
CA PHE A 6 -4.37 -8.23 -21.66
C PHE A 6 -3.50 -7.27 -20.84
N VAL A 7 -2.51 -6.63 -21.47
CA VAL A 7 -1.62 -5.70 -20.77
C VAL A 7 -2.39 -4.51 -20.24
N THR A 8 -3.32 -3.95 -21.02
CA THR A 8 -4.16 -2.82 -20.59
C THR A 8 -4.97 -3.17 -19.34
N VAL A 9 -5.68 -4.30 -19.36
CA VAL A 9 -6.47 -4.77 -18.21
C VAL A 9 -5.59 -5.03 -16.97
N PHE A 10 -4.40 -5.58 -17.17
CA PHE A 10 -3.45 -5.82 -16.09
C PHE A 10 -2.96 -4.51 -15.44
N LEU A 11 -2.69 -3.48 -16.24
CA LEU A 11 -2.30 -2.16 -15.75
C LEU A 11 -3.45 -1.46 -15.01
N ASP A 12 -4.68 -1.56 -15.51
CA ASP A 12 -5.86 -1.04 -14.84
C ASP A 12 -6.05 -1.69 -13.46
N PHE A 13 -5.84 -3.01 -13.38
CA PHE A 13 -5.87 -3.73 -12.10
C PHE A 13 -4.80 -3.22 -11.13
N ILE A 14 -3.55 -3.03 -11.59
CA ILE A 14 -2.47 -2.50 -10.75
C ILE A 14 -2.80 -1.08 -10.27
N MET A 15 -3.31 -0.21 -11.15
CA MET A 15 -3.70 1.15 -10.79
C MET A 15 -4.78 1.17 -9.72
N LEU A 16 -5.84 0.38 -9.91
CA LEU A 16 -6.93 0.28 -8.94
C LEU A 16 -6.44 -0.26 -7.59
N TRP A 17 -5.61 -1.30 -7.62
CA TRP A 17 -5.00 -1.85 -6.43
C TRP A 17 -4.16 -0.79 -5.69
N TRP A 18 -3.38 -0.01 -6.43
CA TRP A 18 -2.53 1.02 -5.82
C TRP A 18 -3.33 2.19 -5.24
N ALA A 19 -4.36 2.65 -5.96
CA ALA A 19 -5.28 3.67 -5.49
C ALA A 19 -6.01 3.22 -4.22
N PHE A 20 -6.40 1.94 -4.16
CA PHE A 20 -7.02 1.34 -2.98
C PHE A 20 -6.07 1.35 -1.77
N HIS A 21 -4.81 0.95 -1.94
CA HIS A 21 -3.78 1.04 -0.88
C HIS A 21 -3.54 2.48 -0.43
N TRP A 22 -3.52 3.42 -1.37
CA TRP A 22 -3.36 4.83 -1.05
C TRP A 22 -4.55 5.36 -0.22
N GLY A 23 -5.78 5.00 -0.60
CA GLY A 23 -7.00 5.33 0.15
C GLY A 23 -7.01 4.72 1.57
N ILE A 24 -6.62 3.46 1.72
CA ILE A 24 -6.46 2.86 3.06
C ILE A 24 -5.42 3.61 3.87
N SER A 25 -4.33 4.01 3.24
CA SER A 25 -3.25 4.70 3.93
C SER A 25 -3.66 6.12 4.37
N LEU A 26 -4.53 6.82 3.61
CA LEU A 26 -5.20 8.02 4.10
C LEU A 26 -6.05 7.76 5.33
N THR A 27 -6.83 6.67 5.34
CA THR A 27 -7.62 6.27 6.51
C THR A 27 -6.72 6.01 7.73
N VAL A 28 -5.57 5.38 7.52
CA VAL A 28 -4.53 5.17 8.56
C VAL A 28 -3.95 6.50 9.05
N LEU A 29 -3.77 7.51 8.19
CA LEU A 29 -3.32 8.84 8.63
C LEU A 29 -4.31 9.47 9.62
N VAL A 30 -5.62 9.34 9.36
CA VAL A 30 -6.69 9.91 10.19
C VAL A 30 -6.88 9.09 11.48
N LEU A 31 -7.19 7.81 11.34
CA LEU A 31 -7.58 6.91 12.44
C LEU A 31 -6.39 6.36 13.22
N GLY A 32 -5.21 6.33 12.60
CA GLY A 32 -3.96 5.98 13.24
C GLY A 32 -3.94 4.58 13.83
N SER A 33 -3.76 4.51 15.16
CA SER A 33 -3.63 3.24 15.88
C SER A 33 -4.81 2.32 15.66
N VAL A 34 -6.04 2.83 15.52
CA VAL A 34 -7.22 1.98 15.31
C VAL A 34 -7.06 1.09 14.08
N MET A 35 -6.57 1.64 12.96
CA MET A 35 -6.36 0.87 11.73
C MET A 35 -5.18 -0.09 11.84
N VAL A 36 -4.14 0.31 12.58
CA VAL A 36 -2.97 -0.55 12.82
C VAL A 36 -3.33 -1.72 13.72
N ASP A 37 -4.09 -1.46 14.79
CA ASP A 37 -4.49 -2.47 15.75
C ASP A 37 -5.49 -3.45 15.10
N TYR A 38 -6.36 -2.98 14.19
CA TYR A 38 -7.21 -3.85 13.36
C TYR A 38 -6.38 -4.74 12.41
N TYR A 39 -5.38 -4.18 11.74
CA TYR A 39 -4.48 -4.94 10.88
C TYR A 39 -3.72 -6.01 11.68
N ASP A 40 -3.28 -5.68 12.88
CA ASP A 40 -2.56 -6.60 13.78
C ASP A 40 -3.47 -7.69 14.32
N TRP A 41 -4.73 -7.37 14.63
CA TRP A 41 -5.71 -8.37 15.03
C TRP A 41 -5.98 -9.40 13.93
N GLY A 42 -5.99 -8.95 12.68
CA GLY A 42 -6.19 -9.82 11.51
C GLY A 42 -4.94 -10.57 11.03
N THR A 43 -3.77 -10.34 11.64
CA THR A 43 -2.51 -10.95 11.22
C THR A 43 -1.82 -11.70 12.35
N TRP A 44 -1.10 -12.78 12.01
CA TRP A 44 -0.28 -13.52 12.97
C TRP A 44 1.19 -13.14 12.81
N GLU A 45 1.86 -12.75 13.90
CA GLU A 45 3.30 -12.46 13.86
C GLU A 45 4.12 -13.71 13.47
N HIS A 46 3.69 -14.89 13.93
CA HIS A 46 4.33 -16.17 13.68
C HIS A 46 3.33 -17.19 13.11
N PRO A 47 3.00 -17.13 11.81
CA PRO A 47 2.02 -18.01 11.20
C PRO A 47 2.53 -19.46 11.16
N GLN A 48 1.85 -20.35 11.87
CA GLN A 48 2.24 -21.76 12.09
C GLN A 48 1.86 -22.66 10.90
N ASN A 49 0.82 -22.30 10.16
CA ASN A 49 0.26 -23.14 9.10
C ASN A 49 0.01 -22.35 7.79
N VAL A 50 -0.26 -23.09 6.71
CA VAL A 50 -0.47 -22.53 5.36
C VAL A 50 -1.66 -21.56 5.34
N LEU A 51 -2.74 -21.88 6.06
CA LEU A 51 -3.93 -21.01 6.10
C LEU A 51 -3.59 -19.64 6.72
N GLN A 52 -2.87 -19.61 7.85
CA GLN A 52 -2.43 -18.36 8.47
C GLN A 52 -1.48 -17.57 7.56
N LYS A 53 -0.60 -18.24 6.81
CA LYS A 53 0.26 -17.57 5.83
C LYS A 53 -0.54 -16.95 4.69
N ILE A 54 -1.56 -17.64 4.19
CA ILE A 54 -2.47 -17.13 3.15
C ILE A 54 -3.23 -15.91 3.68
N ILE A 55 -3.81 -15.99 4.87
CA ILE A 55 -4.55 -14.86 5.46
C ILE A 55 -3.63 -13.67 5.69
N ASN A 56 -2.43 -13.88 6.25
CA ASN A 56 -1.43 -12.82 6.39
C ASN A 56 -1.08 -12.18 5.05
N PHE A 57 -0.89 -12.99 4.01
CA PHE A 57 -0.63 -12.48 2.67
C PHE A 57 -1.81 -11.64 2.16
N LEU A 58 -3.05 -12.11 2.31
CA LEU A 58 -4.24 -11.35 1.89
C LEU A 58 -4.39 -10.05 2.68
N MET A 59 -4.15 -10.07 3.99
CA MET A 59 -4.15 -8.87 4.82
C MET A 59 -3.08 -7.88 4.37
N ALA A 60 -1.85 -8.34 4.14
CA ALA A 60 -0.78 -7.49 3.63
C ALA A 60 -1.08 -6.97 2.22
N PHE A 61 -1.61 -7.83 1.35
CA PHE A 61 -1.91 -7.52 -0.04
C PHE A 61 -3.08 -6.56 -0.20
N ILE A 62 -4.06 -6.57 0.71
CA ILE A 62 -5.25 -5.70 0.62
C ILE A 62 -5.06 -4.46 1.48
N TRP A 63 -4.56 -4.62 2.71
CA TRP A 63 -4.55 -3.58 3.74
C TRP A 63 -3.16 -3.15 4.19
N GLY A 64 -2.09 -3.83 3.76
CA GLY A 64 -0.80 -3.79 4.44
C GLY A 64 0.00 -2.50 4.31
N ALA A 65 -0.07 -1.77 3.18
CA ALA A 65 0.86 -0.66 2.93
C ALA A 65 0.75 0.44 3.99
N GLY A 66 -0.46 0.92 4.27
CA GLY A 66 -0.70 1.98 5.24
C GLY A 66 -0.22 1.64 6.66
N PRO A 67 -0.76 0.57 7.29
CA PRO A 67 -0.33 0.11 8.61
C PRO A 67 1.16 -0.20 8.70
N TYR A 68 1.75 -0.80 7.66
CA TYR A 68 3.18 -1.11 7.61
C TYR A 68 4.05 0.15 7.72
N PHE A 69 3.83 1.12 6.82
CA PHE A 69 4.59 2.38 6.84
C PHE A 69 4.32 3.17 8.11
N TYR A 70 3.08 3.21 8.58
CA TYR A 70 2.72 3.88 9.82
C TYR A 70 3.45 3.29 11.03
N LYS A 71 3.50 1.95 11.15
CA LYS A 71 4.23 1.25 12.23
C LYS A 71 5.70 1.63 12.23
N LEU A 72 6.33 1.70 11.05
CA LEU A 72 7.73 2.07 10.90
C LEU A 72 8.03 3.45 11.51
N PHE A 73 7.12 4.41 11.37
CA PHE A 73 7.26 5.76 11.95
C PHE A 73 6.87 5.81 13.44
N ARG A 74 5.81 5.10 13.85
CA ARG A 74 5.35 5.03 15.25
C ARG A 74 6.41 4.40 16.16
N PHE A 75 7.02 3.29 15.73
CA PHE A 75 7.96 2.53 16.57
C PHE A 75 9.24 3.29 16.89
N LYS A 76 9.62 4.26 16.07
CA LYS A 76 10.82 5.06 16.35
C LYS A 76 10.69 5.96 17.58
N LYS A 77 9.49 6.15 18.18
CA LYS A 77 9.15 6.85 19.44
C LYS A 77 9.86 8.19 19.76
N LYS A 78 10.71 8.69 18.87
CA LYS A 78 11.54 9.88 19.00
C LYS A 78 10.74 11.16 18.75
N TYR A 79 9.56 11.02 18.14
CA TYR A 79 8.77 12.12 17.62
C TYR A 79 7.36 12.14 18.22
N ASN A 80 6.86 13.34 18.51
CA ASN A 80 5.49 13.63 18.96
C ASN A 80 4.46 13.07 17.95
N ARG A 81 3.25 12.75 18.43
CA ARG A 81 2.11 12.25 17.62
C ARG A 81 1.87 13.01 16.31
N PHE A 82 1.99 14.33 16.35
CA PHE A 82 1.84 15.21 15.20
C PHE A 82 2.98 15.05 14.19
N THR A 83 4.22 14.96 14.67
CA THR A 83 5.41 14.88 13.82
C THR A 83 5.44 13.60 13.00
N TRP A 84 5.09 12.43 13.56
CA TRP A 84 5.05 11.21 12.76
C TRP A 84 3.86 11.20 11.78
N ARG A 85 2.73 11.84 12.11
CA ARG A 85 1.61 12.02 11.16
C ARG A 85 2.04 12.83 9.95
N LEU A 86 2.80 13.90 10.16
CA LEU A 86 3.39 14.68 9.08
C LEU A 86 4.41 13.88 8.28
N ALA A 87 5.27 13.08 8.93
CA ALA A 87 6.20 12.21 8.23
C ALA A 87 5.46 11.17 7.36
N PHE A 88 4.40 10.57 7.89
CA PHE A 88 3.55 9.63 7.16
C PHE A 88 2.81 10.31 6.00
N LEU A 89 2.28 11.52 6.19
CA LEU A 89 1.73 12.33 5.10
C LEU A 89 2.78 12.60 4.02
N GLY A 90 4.02 12.88 4.39
CA GLY A 90 5.14 13.00 3.44
C GLY A 90 5.36 11.71 2.62
N VAL A 91 5.24 10.54 3.25
CA VAL A 91 5.28 9.25 2.54
C VAL A 91 4.09 9.07 1.61
N LEU A 92 2.88 9.51 1.98
CA LEU A 92 1.70 9.41 1.12
C LEU A 92 1.82 10.31 -0.12
N ILE A 93 2.33 11.53 0.06
CA ILE A 93 2.59 12.46 -1.05
C ILE A 93 3.70 11.90 -1.93
N GLY A 94 4.84 11.54 -1.35
CA GLY A 94 5.98 11.00 -2.10
C GLY A 94 5.64 9.69 -2.83
N GLY A 95 4.91 8.79 -2.17
CA GLY A 95 4.41 7.54 -2.75
C GLY A 95 3.40 7.78 -3.86
N GLY A 96 2.50 8.75 -3.70
CA GLY A 96 1.56 9.15 -4.76
C GLY A 96 2.27 9.71 -6.00
N ILE A 97 3.28 10.57 -5.81
CA ILE A 97 4.09 11.11 -6.92
C ILE A 97 4.88 9.98 -7.59
N ALA A 98 5.55 9.13 -6.80
CA ALA A 98 6.28 7.97 -7.33
C ALA A 98 5.35 7.06 -8.13
N ALA A 99 4.10 6.88 -7.68
CA ALA A 99 3.11 6.10 -8.39
C ALA A 99 2.72 6.68 -9.74
N MET A 100 2.50 7.99 -9.80
CA MET A 100 2.23 8.68 -11.07
C MET A 100 3.40 8.53 -12.05
N LEU A 101 4.64 8.66 -11.57
CA LEU A 101 5.85 8.51 -12.41
C LEU A 101 5.99 7.08 -12.95
N VAL A 102 5.80 6.06 -12.09
CA VAL A 102 5.83 4.66 -12.52
C VAL A 102 4.76 4.39 -13.57
N PHE A 103 3.54 4.90 -13.37
CA PHE A 103 2.47 4.75 -14.36
C PHE A 103 2.82 5.37 -15.71
N GLN A 104 3.37 6.60 -15.70
CA GLN A 104 3.81 7.26 -16.93
C GLN A 104 4.91 6.45 -17.64
N LEU A 105 5.91 5.96 -16.90
CA LEU A 105 6.98 5.13 -17.46
C LEU A 105 6.43 3.85 -18.11
N ILE A 106 5.50 3.17 -17.45
CA ILE A 106 4.89 1.95 -18.01
C ILE A 106 4.12 2.28 -19.29
N LYS A 107 3.37 3.38 -19.30
CA LYS A 107 2.62 3.82 -20.48
C LYS A 107 3.55 4.12 -21.67
N GLU A 108 4.67 4.81 -21.44
CA GLU A 108 5.65 5.08 -22.50
C GLU A 108 6.29 3.79 -23.03
N VAL A 109 6.66 2.87 -22.14
CA VAL A 109 7.19 1.56 -22.55
C VAL A 109 6.17 0.78 -23.36
N LEU A 110 4.89 0.84 -23.00
CA LEU A 110 3.81 0.18 -23.75
C LEU A 110 3.68 0.76 -25.16
N ASN A 111 3.68 2.09 -25.29
CA ASN A 111 3.62 2.78 -26.58
C ASN A 111 4.83 2.50 -27.48
N LEU A 112 5.97 2.12 -26.91
CA LEU A 112 7.17 1.76 -27.67
C LEU A 112 7.16 0.30 -28.15
N LEU A 113 6.43 -0.58 -27.45
CA LEU A 113 6.39 -2.02 -27.72
C LEU A 113 5.25 -2.44 -28.65
N LEU A 114 4.22 -1.59 -28.80
CA LEU A 114 3.04 -1.80 -29.63
C LEU A 114 3.04 -0.79 -30.80
#